data_AF-A0A379I5Y8-F1
#
_entry.id   AF-A0A379I5Y8-F1
#
_cell.length_a   1.000
_cell.length_b   1.000
_cell.length_c   1.000
_cell.angle_alpha   90.00
_cell.angle_beta   90.00
_cell.angle_gamma   90.00
#
_symmetry.space_group_name_H-M   'P 1'
#
loop_
_entity.id
_entity.type
_entity.pdbx_description
1 polymer ?
#
loop_
_entity_poly.entity_id
_entity_poly.type
_entity_poly.pdbx_seq_one_letter_code
_entity_poly.pdbx_strand_id
1 'polypeptide(L)'
;MNDKVNQDDINKALWAACDIFRGTISADTYKDFILTMLFLKYISDVWQDHYDNYKKEYGDEPELIEEMLKNERFVLSRDASFYALYERRHEPGNGERIDQALHAIEEANGTKLKDAGKSVFQDISFNTDKLGEEKQKNTILRHLLENFAGAELNLKPSRVGSLDVIGNAYEYLIKNFAASGGQKAGEFYTPPEVSELIAELLDPQPGNTICDPACGSASLLMKCGRKVREHHNSKQYALYGQEAIGSTWSLAKMNMFLHGEDNHKIEWGDTLRNPKLLDQNGQLMKFDIVTANPPFSLDKWGHEEAEHDQFGRFKRGIPPKSKGDYAFILHMIETLKPKTGRMAVVVPHGALFRGAAEGKIRQKLIEENLLDTVIGLPEKLFYGTGIPAAILVFNKAKTDENVLFIDSSRDFKAGKNQNLLSEEQIQNILITYRHRINSDKYSHRASLQEIRDNDYNLNIPRYVNTFEEEAEIDLLAVRAEREQLKDKLAQLEMEMDGYLKELGYGA
;
A
#
# COMPACT_ATOMS: atom_id res chain seq x y z
N MET A 1 9.01 8.52 35.59
CA MET A 1 9.59 7.49 34.71
C MET A 1 8.83 7.59 33.40
N ASN A 2 9.53 7.85 32.29
CA ASN A 2 8.92 7.98 30.96
C ASN A 2 8.56 6.58 30.46
N ASP A 3 7.33 6.11 30.75
CA ASP A 3 6.75 4.94 30.09
C ASP A 3 6.36 5.33 28.65
N LYS A 4 7.36 5.57 27.79
CA LYS A 4 7.10 5.67 26.35
C LYS A 4 6.68 4.30 25.87
N VAL A 5 5.42 4.17 25.47
CA VAL A 5 4.86 2.95 24.92
C VAL A 5 5.65 2.52 23.69
N ASN A 6 6.01 1.24 23.62
CA ASN A 6 6.71 0.67 22.48
C ASN A 6 5.70 0.28 21.39
N GLN A 7 5.90 0.78 20.17
CA GLN A 7 5.09 0.44 18.99
C GLN A 7 4.98 -1.07 18.78
N ASP A 8 6.06 -1.82 19.02
CA ASP A 8 6.08 -3.26 18.83
C ASP A 8 5.14 -3.99 19.78
N ASP A 9 4.93 -3.47 20.99
CA ASP A 9 4.05 -4.08 21.96
C ASP A 9 2.58 -3.85 21.61
N ILE A 10 2.24 -2.65 21.11
CA ILE A 10 0.92 -2.37 20.52
C ILE A 10 0.67 -3.31 19.33
N ASN A 11 1.63 -3.40 18.40
CA ASN A 11 1.52 -4.23 17.20
C ASN A 11 1.30 -5.71 17.55
N LYS A 12 2.04 -6.25 18.54
CA LYS A 12 1.87 -7.62 19.03
C LYS A 12 0.50 -7.82 19.67
N ALA A 13 0.05 -6.90 20.51
CA ALA A 13 -1.25 -6.99 21.17
C ALA A 13 -2.41 -6.98 20.15
N LEU A 14 -2.34 -6.11 19.13
CA LEU A 14 -3.32 -6.07 18.04
C LEU A 14 -3.32 -7.37 17.22
N TRP A 15 -2.14 -7.90 16.90
CA TRP A 15 -2.06 -9.15 16.16
C TRP A 15 -2.56 -10.35 16.98
N ALA A 16 -2.30 -10.37 18.28
CA ALA A 16 -2.84 -11.38 19.20
C ALA A 16 -4.38 -11.30 19.29
N ALA A 17 -4.97 -10.11 19.20
CA ALA A 17 -6.43 -9.97 19.18
C ALA A 17 -7.09 -10.67 17.97
N CYS A 18 -6.34 -10.87 16.87
CA CYS A 18 -6.82 -11.62 15.71
C CYS A 18 -7.04 -13.12 16.01
N ASP A 19 -6.36 -13.68 17.03
CA ASP A 19 -6.46 -15.09 17.38
C ASP A 19 -7.87 -15.51 17.80
N ILE A 20 -8.67 -14.57 18.31
CA ILE A 20 -10.08 -14.80 18.69
C ILE A 20 -10.91 -15.32 17.52
N PHE A 21 -10.64 -14.83 16.31
CA PHE A 21 -11.41 -15.17 15.11
C PHE A 21 -10.86 -16.38 14.36
N ARG A 22 -9.63 -16.81 14.67
CA ARG A 22 -8.98 -17.94 13.98
C ARG A 22 -9.78 -19.22 14.22
N GLY A 23 -10.12 -19.91 13.14
CA GLY A 23 -10.96 -21.10 13.17
C GLY A 23 -12.47 -20.84 13.14
N THR A 24 -12.91 -19.58 13.27
CA THR A 24 -14.33 -19.20 13.09
C THR A 24 -14.58 -18.58 11.71
N ILE A 25 -13.77 -17.59 11.32
CA ILE A 25 -13.87 -16.89 10.04
C ILE A 25 -12.50 -16.73 9.38
N SER A 26 -12.49 -16.49 8.05
CA SER A 26 -11.25 -16.30 7.27
C SER A 26 -10.54 -14.99 7.62
N ALA A 27 -9.23 -14.92 7.34
CA ALA A 27 -8.42 -13.71 7.52
C ALA A 27 -8.96 -12.50 6.76
N ASP A 28 -9.44 -12.71 5.54
CA ASP A 28 -10.06 -11.66 4.74
C ASP A 28 -11.31 -11.08 5.39
N THR A 29 -12.00 -11.87 6.24
CA THR A 29 -13.22 -11.46 6.92
C THR A 29 -12.92 -10.82 8.27
N TYR A 30 -12.08 -11.43 9.11
CA TYR A 30 -11.82 -10.88 10.46
C TYR A 30 -10.99 -9.59 10.44
N LYS A 31 -10.29 -9.28 9.34
CA LYS A 31 -9.59 -8.00 9.20
C LYS A 31 -10.52 -6.82 9.45
N ASP A 32 -11.75 -6.88 8.91
CA ASP A 32 -12.70 -5.77 8.96
C ASP A 32 -13.15 -5.54 10.41
N PHE A 33 -13.36 -6.61 11.18
CA PHE A 33 -13.71 -6.54 12.60
C PHE A 33 -12.58 -5.97 13.46
N ILE A 34 -11.35 -6.41 13.24
CA ILE A 34 -10.18 -5.94 14.00
C ILE A 34 -9.89 -4.46 13.69
N LEU A 35 -9.89 -4.07 12.42
CA LEU A 35 -9.62 -2.69 12.01
C LEU A 35 -10.73 -1.73 12.47
N THR A 36 -12.00 -2.14 12.38
CA THR A 36 -13.12 -1.33 12.88
C THR A 36 -13.11 -1.22 14.40
N MET A 37 -12.80 -2.30 15.13
CA MET A 37 -12.68 -2.25 16.59
C MET A 37 -11.50 -1.38 17.04
N LEU A 38 -10.36 -1.42 16.33
CA LEU A 38 -9.24 -0.52 16.58
C LEU A 38 -9.63 0.94 16.37
N PHE A 39 -10.36 1.24 15.29
CA PHE A 39 -10.89 2.58 15.05
C PHE A 39 -11.80 3.04 16.19
N LEU A 40 -12.77 2.23 16.59
CA LEU A 40 -13.68 2.50 17.72
C LEU A 40 -12.95 2.70 19.04
N LYS A 41 -11.95 1.85 19.33
CA LYS A 41 -11.12 1.97 20.52
C LYS A 41 -10.35 3.29 20.52
N TYR A 42 -9.73 3.61 19.40
CA TYR A 42 -8.94 4.82 19.26
C TYR A 42 -9.77 6.09 19.48
N ILE A 43 -10.92 6.24 18.81
CA ILE A 43 -11.76 7.42 18.99
C ILE A 43 -12.24 7.56 20.43
N SER A 44 -12.50 6.43 21.10
CA SER A 44 -12.93 6.40 22.49
C SER A 44 -11.82 6.82 23.44
N ASP A 45 -10.58 6.41 23.16
CA ASP A 45 -9.41 6.81 23.94
C ASP A 45 -9.10 8.29 23.78
N VAL A 46 -9.12 8.82 22.55
CA VAL A 46 -8.91 10.26 22.30
C VAL A 46 -9.98 11.09 23.02
N TRP A 47 -11.24 10.69 22.87
CA TRP A 47 -12.35 11.38 23.52
C TRP A 47 -12.20 11.36 25.04
N GLN A 48 -11.87 10.20 25.62
CA GLN A 48 -11.69 10.08 27.06
C GLN A 48 -10.49 10.89 27.56
N ASP A 49 -9.40 10.96 26.81
CA ASP A 49 -8.23 11.76 27.17
C ASP A 49 -8.54 13.26 27.15
N HIS A 50 -9.30 13.71 26.14
CA HIS A 50 -9.77 15.10 26.08
C HIS A 50 -10.74 15.42 27.22
N TYR A 51 -11.68 14.52 27.52
CA TYR A 51 -12.57 14.64 28.68
C TYR A 51 -11.77 14.78 29.98
N ASP A 52 -10.80 13.90 30.20
CA ASP A 52 -9.95 13.90 31.41
C ASP A 52 -9.13 15.21 31.52
N ASN A 53 -8.71 15.78 30.39
CA ASN A 53 -7.99 17.06 30.34
C ASN A 53 -8.92 18.24 30.66
N TYR A 54 -10.10 18.31 30.04
CA TYR A 54 -11.09 19.34 30.35
C TYR A 54 -11.54 19.25 31.82
N LYS A 55 -11.72 18.05 32.37
CA LYS A 55 -12.04 17.87 33.79
C LYS A 55 -10.95 18.42 34.72
N LYS A 56 -9.66 18.30 34.35
CA LYS A 56 -8.56 18.89 35.12
C LYS A 56 -8.53 20.41 35.04
N GLU A 57 -8.89 20.97 33.90
CA GLU A 57 -8.84 22.42 33.64
C GLU A 57 -10.06 23.16 34.21
N TYR A 58 -11.26 22.59 34.05
CA TYR A 58 -12.54 23.23 34.36
C TYR A 58 -13.25 22.64 35.60
N GLY A 59 -12.71 21.57 36.19
CA GLY A 59 -13.35 20.86 37.32
C GLY A 59 -14.34 19.78 36.86
N ASP A 60 -15.06 19.17 37.81
CA ASP A 60 -16.02 18.10 37.54
C ASP A 60 -17.37 18.64 37.07
N GLU A 61 -17.35 19.32 35.92
CA GLU A 61 -18.50 19.96 35.28
C GLU A 61 -18.89 19.20 34.00
N PRO A 62 -19.58 18.04 34.10
CA PRO A 62 -19.78 17.13 32.97
C PRO A 62 -20.56 17.75 31.80
N GLU A 63 -21.55 18.60 32.07
CA GLU A 63 -22.35 19.26 31.03
C GLU A 63 -21.49 20.22 30.20
N LEU A 64 -20.64 21.03 30.85
CA LEU A 64 -19.72 21.94 30.17
C LEU A 64 -18.72 21.17 29.31
N ILE A 65 -18.11 20.12 29.88
CA ILE A 65 -17.12 19.30 29.18
C ILE A 65 -17.73 18.65 27.93
N GLU A 66 -18.96 18.14 28.03
CA GLU A 66 -19.66 17.55 26.89
C GLU A 66 -19.93 18.56 25.77
N GLU A 67 -20.32 19.80 26.09
CA GLU A 67 -20.48 20.85 25.09
C GLU A 67 -19.15 21.21 24.41
N MET A 68 -18.04 21.20 25.15
CA MET A 68 -16.71 21.42 24.56
C MET A 68 -16.33 20.29 23.60
N LEU A 69 -16.61 19.03 23.98
CA LEU A 69 -16.30 17.85 23.18
C LEU A 69 -17.09 17.78 21.86
N LYS A 70 -18.21 18.48 21.73
CA LYS A 70 -18.92 18.59 20.44
C LYS A 70 -18.15 19.38 19.38
N ASN A 71 -17.20 20.23 19.79
CA ASN A 71 -16.37 21.02 18.89
C ASN A 71 -15.03 20.33 18.56
N GLU A 72 -14.77 19.17 19.15
CA GLU A 72 -13.58 18.39 18.85
C GLU A 72 -13.57 17.85 17.44
N ARG A 73 -12.41 17.37 17.02
CA ARG A 73 -12.26 16.70 15.72
C ARG A 73 -13.27 15.57 15.55
N PHE A 74 -13.63 14.87 16.63
CA PHE A 74 -14.64 13.81 16.65
C PHE A 74 -15.66 13.98 17.74
N VAL A 75 -16.91 13.78 17.34
CA VAL A 75 -18.04 13.74 18.25
C VAL A 75 -18.32 12.28 18.56
N LEU A 76 -18.25 11.92 19.83
CA LEU A 76 -18.58 10.58 20.33
C LEU A 76 -19.58 10.75 21.47
N SER A 77 -20.68 10.01 21.41
CA SER A 77 -21.60 9.89 22.54
C SER A 77 -21.01 8.92 23.58
N ARG A 78 -21.18 9.20 24.88
CA ARG A 78 -20.70 8.32 25.96
C ARG A 78 -21.18 6.89 25.78
N ASP A 79 -22.45 6.71 25.40
CA ASP A 79 -23.09 5.39 25.21
C ASP A 79 -22.56 4.64 23.99
N ALA A 80 -21.94 5.34 23.03
CA ALA A 80 -21.33 4.76 21.84
C ALA A 80 -19.82 4.49 22.01
N SER A 81 -19.25 4.81 23.17
CA SER A 81 -17.83 4.60 23.43
C SER A 81 -17.49 3.12 23.60
N PHE A 82 -16.25 2.76 23.28
CA PHE A 82 -15.68 1.46 23.58
C PHE A 82 -15.85 1.08 25.05
N TYR A 83 -15.68 2.05 25.97
CA TYR A 83 -15.77 1.80 27.40
C TYR A 83 -17.20 1.45 27.85
N ALA A 84 -18.22 2.12 27.31
CA ALA A 84 -19.62 1.76 27.57
C ALA A 84 -19.95 0.35 27.06
N LEU A 85 -19.43 -0.02 25.89
CA LEU A 85 -19.56 -1.38 25.35
C LEU A 85 -18.83 -2.41 26.23
N TYR A 86 -17.62 -2.07 26.68
CA TYR A 86 -16.81 -2.93 27.54
C TYR A 86 -17.47 -3.20 28.89
N GLU A 87 -18.08 -2.21 29.54
CA GLU A 87 -18.78 -2.39 30.82
C GLU A 87 -19.93 -3.41 30.71
N ARG A 88 -20.63 -3.40 29.58
CA ARG A 88 -21.80 -4.26 29.31
C ARG A 88 -21.47 -5.57 28.59
N ARG A 89 -20.19 -5.90 28.41
CA ARG A 89 -19.73 -7.05 27.60
C ARG A 89 -20.23 -8.42 28.06
N HIS A 90 -20.68 -8.54 29.30
CA HIS A 90 -21.24 -9.79 29.86
C HIS A 90 -22.75 -9.94 29.59
N GLU A 91 -23.42 -8.88 29.13
CA GLU A 91 -24.82 -8.92 28.71
C GLU A 91 -24.94 -9.57 27.31
N PRO A 92 -26.03 -10.29 27.01
CA PRO A 92 -26.30 -10.73 25.63
C PRO A 92 -26.53 -9.54 24.70
N GLY A 93 -26.26 -9.70 23.40
CA GLY A 93 -26.48 -8.66 22.39
C GLY A 93 -25.28 -7.74 22.12
N ASN A 94 -24.05 -8.22 22.34
CA ASN A 94 -22.82 -7.46 22.05
C ASN A 94 -22.75 -7.02 20.57
N GLY A 95 -23.16 -7.89 19.63
CA GLY A 95 -23.12 -7.57 18.21
C GLY A 95 -23.99 -6.38 17.85
N GLU A 96 -25.26 -6.40 18.28
CA GLU A 96 -26.20 -5.30 18.07
C GLU A 96 -25.74 -4.00 18.74
N ARG A 97 -25.23 -4.07 19.97
CA ARG A 97 -24.73 -2.87 20.68
C ARG A 97 -23.54 -2.23 19.95
N ILE A 98 -22.60 -3.02 19.45
CA ILE A 98 -21.47 -2.50 18.68
C ILE A 98 -21.96 -1.84 17.39
N ASP A 99 -22.88 -2.48 16.66
CA ASP A 99 -23.44 -1.92 15.42
C ASP A 99 -24.19 -0.60 15.68
N GLN A 100 -24.96 -0.52 16.77
CA GLN A 100 -25.63 0.72 17.20
C GLN A 100 -24.63 1.83 17.55
N ALA A 101 -23.55 1.51 18.25
CA ALA A 101 -22.51 2.47 18.58
C ALA A 101 -21.82 3.02 17.34
N LEU A 102 -21.44 2.14 16.38
CA LEU A 102 -20.85 2.54 15.10
C LEU A 102 -21.79 3.46 14.32
N HIS A 103 -23.08 3.14 14.25
CA HIS A 103 -24.06 3.99 13.59
C HIS A 103 -24.17 5.37 14.25
N ALA A 104 -24.20 5.43 15.59
CA ALA A 104 -24.23 6.70 16.32
C ALA A 104 -22.99 7.57 16.05
N ILE A 105 -21.81 6.94 15.93
CA ILE A 105 -20.56 7.62 15.56
C ILE A 105 -20.65 8.21 14.16
N GLU A 106 -21.21 7.50 13.19
CA GLU A 106 -21.37 8.01 11.83
C GLU A 106 -22.32 9.20 11.75
N GLU A 107 -23.47 9.12 12.42
CA GLU A 107 -24.43 10.21 12.48
C GLU A 107 -23.79 11.47 13.09
N ALA A 108 -23.04 11.30 14.19
CA ALA A 108 -22.42 12.43 14.89
C ALA A 108 -21.29 13.10 14.09
N ASN A 109 -20.64 12.40 13.16
CA ASN A 109 -19.48 12.91 12.42
C ASN A 109 -19.75 13.25 10.94
N GLY A 110 -20.99 13.08 10.47
CA GLY A 110 -21.46 13.56 9.18
C GLY A 110 -20.58 13.16 8.01
N THR A 111 -20.19 14.13 7.17
CA THR A 111 -19.42 13.89 5.92
C THR A 111 -18.01 13.33 6.13
N LYS A 112 -17.51 13.30 7.38
CA LYS A 112 -16.21 12.67 7.68
C LYS A 112 -16.30 11.14 7.54
N LEU A 113 -17.41 10.56 7.99
CA LEU A 113 -17.68 9.11 8.00
C LEU A 113 -18.87 8.71 7.10
N LYS A 114 -19.45 9.66 6.40
CA LYS A 114 -20.47 9.44 5.37
C LYS A 114 -20.08 10.14 4.08
N ASP A 115 -20.32 9.52 2.94
CA ASP A 115 -20.11 10.16 1.64
C ASP A 115 -21.24 9.82 0.67
N ALA A 116 -21.87 10.85 0.10
CA ALA A 116 -23.00 10.72 -0.83
C ALA A 116 -24.09 9.72 -0.38
N GLY A 117 -24.40 9.67 0.92
CA GLY A 117 -25.41 8.76 1.49
C GLY A 117 -24.91 7.35 1.82
N LYS A 118 -23.62 7.06 1.62
CA LYS A 118 -22.93 5.81 1.99
C LYS A 118 -22.24 6.00 3.33
N SER A 119 -22.19 4.96 4.15
CA SER A 119 -21.58 5.01 5.49
C SER A 119 -20.33 4.12 5.54
N VAL A 120 -19.30 4.56 6.29
CA VAL A 120 -18.01 3.85 6.42
C VAL A 120 -18.17 2.48 7.07
N PHE A 121 -19.20 2.26 7.88
CA PHE A 121 -19.46 0.97 8.55
C PHE A 121 -20.57 0.15 7.87
N GLN A 122 -21.11 0.58 6.73
CA GLN A 122 -22.26 -0.09 6.10
C GLN A 122 -22.01 -1.56 5.71
N ASP A 123 -20.76 -1.92 5.40
CA ASP A 123 -20.39 -3.26 4.93
C ASP A 123 -19.98 -4.20 6.08
N ILE A 124 -19.90 -3.69 7.32
CA ILE A 124 -19.55 -4.48 8.50
C ILE A 124 -20.72 -4.56 9.48
N SER A 125 -20.97 -5.76 9.99
CA SER A 125 -21.91 -5.98 11.10
C SER A 125 -21.32 -6.96 12.08
N PHE A 126 -21.19 -6.51 13.33
CA PHE A 126 -20.84 -7.32 14.49
C PHE A 126 -21.99 -8.24 14.89
N ASN A 127 -23.22 -7.96 14.44
CA ASN A 127 -24.35 -8.86 14.64
C ASN A 127 -24.52 -9.96 13.55
N THR A 128 -23.56 -10.10 12.63
CA THR A 128 -23.66 -11.08 11.52
C THR A 128 -23.66 -12.54 11.97
N ASP A 129 -24.37 -13.40 11.22
CA ASP A 129 -24.38 -14.86 11.41
C ASP A 129 -23.03 -15.52 11.09
N LYS A 130 -22.11 -14.80 10.40
CA LYS A 130 -20.75 -15.31 10.14
C LYS A 130 -19.97 -15.58 11.43
N LEU A 131 -20.34 -14.95 12.55
CA LEU A 131 -19.73 -15.17 13.86
C LEU A 131 -20.34 -16.36 14.63
N GLY A 132 -21.27 -17.08 14.00
CA GLY A 132 -21.99 -18.20 14.60
C GLY A 132 -23.25 -17.79 15.36
N GLU A 133 -23.82 -18.75 16.08
CA GLU A 133 -25.02 -18.53 16.89
C GLU A 133 -24.81 -17.48 17.98
N GLU A 134 -25.90 -16.89 18.48
CA GLU A 134 -25.87 -15.73 19.38
C GLU A 134 -24.99 -15.93 20.63
N LYS A 135 -24.96 -17.13 21.20
CA LYS A 135 -24.08 -17.44 22.35
C LYS A 135 -22.59 -17.42 21.97
N GLN A 136 -22.25 -18.01 20.82
CA GLN A 136 -20.87 -18.01 20.31
C GLN A 136 -20.44 -16.59 19.95
N LYS A 137 -21.27 -15.88 19.18
CA LYS A 137 -21.07 -14.48 18.80
C LYS A 137 -20.81 -13.60 20.03
N ASN A 138 -21.67 -13.66 21.05
CA ASN A 138 -21.47 -12.89 22.28
C ASN A 138 -20.15 -13.24 22.99
N THR A 139 -19.76 -14.51 22.97
CA THR A 139 -18.48 -14.96 23.58
C THR A 139 -17.28 -14.38 22.83
N ILE A 140 -17.28 -14.46 21.50
CA ILE A 140 -16.24 -13.92 20.62
C ILE A 140 -16.11 -12.41 20.84
N LEU A 141 -17.22 -11.67 20.80
CA LEU A 141 -17.21 -10.22 20.93
C LEU A 141 -16.86 -9.76 22.35
N ARG A 142 -17.23 -10.51 23.38
CA ARG A 142 -16.76 -10.25 24.75
C ARG A 142 -15.25 -10.36 24.83
N HIS A 143 -14.65 -11.44 24.31
CA HIS A 143 -13.20 -11.60 24.30
C HIS A 143 -12.51 -10.51 23.47
N LEU A 144 -13.12 -10.07 22.37
CA LEU A 144 -12.61 -8.96 21.58
C LEU A 144 -12.54 -7.67 22.40
N LEU A 145 -13.63 -7.31 23.08
CA LEU A 145 -13.67 -6.16 23.97
C LEU A 145 -12.65 -6.30 25.12
N GLU A 146 -12.48 -7.49 25.69
CA GLU A 146 -11.49 -7.75 26.74
C GLU A 146 -10.05 -7.58 26.25
N ASN A 147 -9.72 -8.10 25.07
CA ASN A 147 -8.40 -7.93 24.47
C ASN A 147 -8.10 -6.45 24.19
N PHE A 148 -9.04 -5.72 23.60
CA PHE A 148 -8.88 -4.28 23.35
C PHE A 148 -8.85 -3.44 24.62
N ALA A 149 -9.40 -3.92 25.74
CA ALA A 149 -9.30 -3.24 27.04
C ALA A 149 -7.96 -3.46 27.75
N GLY A 150 -7.08 -4.32 27.21
CA GLY A 150 -5.74 -4.57 27.73
C GLY A 150 -4.90 -3.29 27.84
N ALA A 151 -3.99 -3.25 28.82
CA ALA A 151 -3.18 -2.07 29.13
C ALA A 151 -2.29 -1.67 27.95
N GLU A 152 -1.83 -2.64 27.16
CA GLU A 152 -1.06 -2.45 25.94
C GLU A 152 -1.82 -1.60 24.91
N LEU A 153 -3.14 -1.82 24.80
CA LEU A 153 -4.05 -1.14 23.87
C LEU A 153 -4.77 0.07 24.50
N ASN A 154 -4.21 0.65 25.55
CA ASN A 154 -4.57 2.01 25.97
C ASN A 154 -3.94 3.03 25.00
N LEU A 155 -4.71 3.52 24.03
CA LEU A 155 -4.27 4.41 22.96
C LEU A 155 -4.53 5.89 23.27
N LYS A 156 -4.74 6.25 24.54
CA LYS A 156 -4.90 7.66 24.96
C LYS A 156 -3.68 8.48 24.53
N PRO A 157 -3.85 9.62 23.83
CA PRO A 157 -2.74 10.47 23.38
C PRO A 157 -1.75 10.84 24.50
N SER A 158 -2.24 11.10 25.71
CA SER A 158 -1.40 11.35 26.89
C SER A 158 -0.43 10.23 27.25
N ARG A 159 -0.72 8.99 26.83
CA ARG A 159 0.14 7.80 27.02
C ARG A 159 1.00 7.53 25.80
N VAL A 160 0.40 7.49 24.60
CA VAL A 160 1.08 7.02 23.37
C VAL A 160 1.81 8.12 22.60
N GLY A 161 1.53 9.39 22.90
CA GLY A 161 2.15 10.53 22.24
C GLY A 161 1.40 10.96 20.97
N SER A 162 2.02 10.80 19.80
CA SER A 162 1.49 11.34 18.53
C SER A 162 0.52 10.39 17.83
N LEU A 163 -0.31 10.96 16.95
CA LEU A 163 -1.20 10.25 16.01
C LEU A 163 -0.46 9.19 15.18
N ASP A 164 0.84 9.38 14.94
CA ASP A 164 1.65 8.48 14.13
C ASP A 164 1.74 7.07 14.73
N VAL A 165 1.73 6.92 16.06
CA VAL A 165 1.82 5.60 16.71
C VAL A 165 0.63 4.72 16.34
N ILE A 166 -0.56 5.31 16.31
CA ILE A 166 -1.82 4.57 16.09
C ILE A 166 -2.04 4.37 14.60
N GLY A 167 -1.77 5.40 13.79
CA GLY A 167 -1.75 5.26 12.33
C GLY A 167 -0.79 4.15 11.88
N ASN A 168 0.43 4.12 12.42
CA ASN A 168 1.40 3.06 12.14
C ASN A 168 0.93 1.67 12.60
N ALA A 169 0.19 1.58 13.72
CA ALA A 169 -0.39 0.33 14.18
C ALA A 169 -1.49 -0.18 13.22
N TYR A 170 -2.28 0.74 12.65
CA TYR A 170 -3.29 0.44 11.63
C TYR A 170 -2.64 -0.02 10.31
N GLU A 171 -1.61 0.68 9.85
CA GLU A 171 -0.80 0.29 8.68
C GLU A 171 -0.12 -1.07 8.87
N TYR A 172 0.38 -1.36 10.09
CA TYR A 172 0.94 -2.65 10.44
C TYR A 172 -0.09 -3.79 10.27
N LEU A 173 -1.33 -3.59 10.73
CA LEU A 173 -2.40 -4.55 10.54
C LEU A 173 -2.74 -4.73 9.06
N ILE A 174 -2.93 -3.64 8.31
CA ILE A 174 -3.18 -3.70 6.85
C ILE A 174 -2.08 -4.49 6.14
N LYS A 175 -0.82 -4.20 6.44
CA LYS A 175 0.35 -4.91 5.90
C LYS A 175 0.27 -6.42 6.17
N ASN A 176 -0.02 -6.82 7.41
CA ASN A 176 -0.07 -8.23 7.76
C ASN A 176 -1.28 -8.95 7.15
N PHE A 177 -2.41 -8.27 7.01
CA PHE A 177 -3.58 -8.82 6.31
C PHE A 177 -3.32 -8.98 4.82
N ALA A 178 -2.66 -8.00 4.17
CA ALA A 178 -2.23 -8.12 2.78
C ALA A 178 -1.25 -9.29 2.59
N ALA A 179 -0.31 -9.48 3.52
CA ALA A 179 0.64 -10.59 3.49
C ALA A 179 -0.01 -11.97 3.72
N SER A 180 -1.12 -12.02 4.47
CA SER A 180 -1.79 -13.27 4.89
C SER A 180 -2.98 -13.68 4.01
N GLY A 181 -3.58 -12.76 3.24
CA GLY A 181 -4.82 -12.98 2.49
C GLY A 181 -4.66 -13.57 1.08
N GLY A 182 -3.48 -14.11 0.73
CA GLY A 182 -3.25 -14.77 -0.56
C GLY A 182 -3.32 -13.84 -1.78
N GLN A 183 -3.58 -14.40 -2.97
CA GLN A 183 -3.53 -13.66 -4.25
C GLN A 183 -4.48 -12.45 -4.32
N LYS A 184 -5.67 -12.53 -3.72
CA LYS A 184 -6.69 -11.46 -3.79
C LYS A 184 -6.45 -10.31 -2.80
N ALA A 185 -5.63 -10.52 -1.78
CA ALA A 185 -5.37 -9.49 -0.76
C ALA A 185 -4.25 -8.51 -1.12
N GLY A 186 -3.44 -8.82 -2.14
CA GLY A 186 -2.37 -7.93 -2.62
C GLY A 186 -2.87 -6.71 -3.41
N GLU A 187 -4.13 -6.70 -3.84
CA GLU A 187 -4.68 -5.67 -4.74
C GLU A 187 -5.00 -4.35 -4.04
N PHE A 188 -5.06 -4.30 -2.70
CA PHE A 188 -5.44 -3.09 -1.96
C PHE A 188 -4.29 -2.41 -1.20
N TYR A 189 -3.09 -3.00 -1.17
CA TYR A 189 -1.97 -2.48 -0.36
C TYR A 189 -0.64 -2.52 -1.11
N THR A 190 -0.02 -1.35 -1.25
CA THR A 190 1.31 -1.19 -1.84
C THR A 190 2.36 -1.38 -0.75
N PRO A 191 3.42 -2.19 -0.96
CA PRO A 191 4.50 -2.33 0.00
C PRO A 191 5.05 -0.95 0.47
N PRO A 192 5.36 -0.77 1.77
CA PRO A 192 5.81 0.53 2.30
C PRO A 192 7.01 1.11 1.57
N GLU A 193 7.95 0.25 1.18
CA GLU A 193 9.21 0.61 0.57
C GLU A 193 9.01 1.07 -0.89
N VAL A 194 8.06 0.45 -1.60
CA VAL A 194 7.64 0.89 -2.94
C VAL A 194 6.88 2.22 -2.85
N SER A 195 6.01 2.37 -1.84
CA SER A 195 5.28 3.61 -1.61
C SER A 195 6.21 4.77 -1.29
N GLU A 196 7.25 4.52 -0.50
CA GLU A 196 8.31 5.48 -0.21
C GLU A 196 9.03 5.92 -1.48
N LEU A 197 9.50 4.96 -2.28
CA LEU A 197 10.18 5.24 -3.54
C LEU A 197 9.31 6.09 -4.47
N ILE A 198 8.04 5.74 -4.66
CA ILE A 198 7.10 6.49 -5.49
C ILE A 198 6.89 7.91 -4.97
N ALA A 199 6.69 8.08 -3.66
CA ALA A 199 6.48 9.39 -3.08
C ALA A 199 7.73 10.29 -3.22
N GLU A 200 8.93 9.73 -3.07
CA GLU A 200 10.20 10.43 -3.28
C GLU A 200 10.49 10.77 -4.75
N LEU A 201 10.12 9.89 -5.69
CA LEU A 201 10.20 10.15 -7.13
C LEU A 201 9.28 11.31 -7.53
N LEU A 202 8.09 11.37 -6.92
CA LEU A 202 7.09 12.38 -7.19
C LEU A 202 7.33 13.70 -6.46
N ASP A 203 8.17 13.73 -5.42
CA ASP A 203 8.60 14.96 -4.70
C ASP A 203 7.47 15.99 -4.48
N PRO A 204 6.39 15.63 -3.77
CA PRO A 204 5.22 16.48 -3.61
C PRO A 204 5.55 17.78 -2.87
N GLN A 205 5.05 18.90 -3.39
CA GLN A 205 5.31 20.24 -2.86
C GLN A 205 4.08 20.82 -2.15
N PRO A 206 4.24 21.80 -1.23
CA PRO A 206 3.12 22.56 -0.69
C PRO A 206 2.23 23.14 -1.79
N GLY A 207 0.91 23.03 -1.61
CA GLY A 207 -0.13 23.43 -2.55
C GLY A 207 -0.47 22.37 -3.61
N ASN A 208 0.27 21.25 -3.68
CA ASN A 208 -0.04 20.19 -4.65
C ASN A 208 -1.36 19.48 -4.33
N THR A 209 -2.10 19.19 -5.39
CA THR A 209 -3.24 18.28 -5.41
C THR A 209 -2.75 16.91 -5.88
N ILE A 210 -2.97 15.88 -5.06
CA ILE A 210 -2.40 14.54 -5.23
C ILE A 210 -3.56 13.55 -5.38
N CYS A 211 -3.55 12.73 -6.43
CA CYS A 211 -4.61 11.79 -6.73
C CYS A 211 -4.12 10.34 -6.82
N ASP A 212 -4.91 9.41 -6.27
CA ASP A 212 -4.80 7.97 -6.53
C ASP A 212 -6.13 7.38 -7.03
N PRO A 213 -6.27 7.09 -8.33
CA PRO A 213 -7.52 6.57 -8.91
C PRO A 213 -7.80 5.09 -8.59
N ALA A 214 -6.92 4.40 -7.89
CA ALA A 214 -7.11 3.02 -7.43
C ALA A 214 -6.50 2.89 -6.04
N CYS A 215 -7.00 3.69 -5.10
CA CYS A 215 -6.25 4.02 -3.89
C CYS A 215 -6.10 2.88 -2.89
N GLY A 216 -6.89 1.80 -2.98
CA GLY A 216 -6.82 0.71 -2.02
C GLY A 216 -7.07 1.23 -0.60
N SER A 217 -6.19 0.88 0.35
CA SER A 217 -6.20 1.42 1.72
C SER A 217 -5.76 2.89 1.84
N ALA A 218 -5.45 3.54 0.73
CA ALA A 218 -4.90 4.88 0.60
C ALA A 218 -3.50 5.09 1.25
N SER A 219 -2.80 4.02 1.61
CA SER A 219 -1.46 4.06 2.21
C SER A 219 -0.43 4.76 1.31
N LEU A 220 -0.46 4.50 0.00
CA LEU A 220 0.38 5.18 -0.98
C LEU A 220 0.07 6.69 -1.05
N LEU A 221 -1.21 7.03 -1.15
CA LEU A 221 -1.66 8.42 -1.22
C LEU A 221 -1.27 9.23 0.03
N MET A 222 -1.45 8.64 1.22
CA MET A 222 -1.01 9.25 2.48
C MET A 222 0.51 9.41 2.56
N LYS A 223 1.29 8.46 2.01
CA LYS A 223 2.75 8.55 1.94
C LYS A 223 3.18 9.83 1.21
N CYS A 224 2.53 10.16 0.09
CA CYS A 224 2.79 11.40 -0.64
C CYS A 224 2.46 12.65 0.21
N GLY A 225 1.30 12.70 0.89
CA GLY A 225 0.96 13.81 1.78
C GLY A 225 1.95 13.96 2.94
N ARG A 226 2.41 12.83 3.50
CA ARG A 226 3.42 12.82 4.56
C ARG A 226 4.75 13.40 4.10
N LYS A 227 5.18 13.18 2.85
CA LYS A 227 6.40 13.78 2.31
C LYS A 227 6.37 15.31 2.30
N VAL A 228 5.21 15.91 2.05
CA VAL A 228 5.06 17.37 2.17
C VAL A 228 5.27 17.84 3.62
N ARG A 229 4.75 17.08 4.61
CA ARG A 229 4.95 17.38 6.03
C ARG A 229 6.42 17.22 6.44
N GLU A 230 7.05 16.12 6.04
CA GLU A 230 8.44 15.80 6.40
C GLU A 230 9.43 16.80 5.79
N HIS A 231 9.29 17.13 4.51
CA HIS A 231 10.26 17.96 3.78
C HIS A 231 10.03 19.46 3.95
N HIS A 232 8.78 19.89 4.17
CA HIS A 232 8.41 21.31 4.17
C HIS A 232 7.73 21.79 5.45
N ASN A 233 7.52 20.92 6.44
CA ASN A 233 6.77 21.22 7.66
C ASN A 233 5.40 21.88 7.37
N SER A 234 4.71 21.40 6.33
CA SER A 234 3.47 21.99 5.82
C SER A 234 2.38 20.94 5.64
N LYS A 235 1.14 21.31 5.98
CA LYS A 235 -0.09 20.56 5.66
C LYS A 235 -0.85 21.12 4.46
N GLN A 236 -0.22 22.01 3.69
CA GLN A 236 -0.83 22.55 2.48
C GLN A 236 -0.71 21.53 1.36
N TYR A 237 -1.64 20.60 1.27
CA TYR A 237 -1.85 19.68 0.15
C TYR A 237 -3.27 19.14 0.25
N ALA A 238 -3.78 18.57 -0.84
CA ALA A 238 -5.09 17.92 -0.85
C ALA A 238 -4.98 16.54 -1.49
N LEU A 239 -5.57 15.54 -0.81
CA LEU A 239 -5.53 14.14 -1.21
C LEU A 239 -6.85 13.74 -1.86
N TYR A 240 -6.77 13.12 -3.04
CA TYR A 240 -7.93 12.65 -3.79
C TYR A 240 -7.75 11.18 -4.10
N GLY A 241 -8.81 10.39 -3.91
CA GLY A 241 -8.74 8.95 -4.13
C GLY A 241 -10.05 8.43 -4.67
N GLN A 242 -9.97 7.31 -5.38
CA GLN A 242 -11.15 6.54 -5.75
C GLN A 242 -10.85 5.05 -5.58
N GLU A 243 -11.80 4.33 -4.99
CA GLU A 243 -11.70 2.89 -4.73
C GLU A 243 -12.98 2.19 -5.18
N ALA A 244 -12.85 1.05 -5.86
CA ALA A 244 -13.98 0.34 -6.44
C ALA A 244 -14.72 -0.53 -5.40
N ILE A 245 -13.99 -1.09 -4.43
CA ILE A 245 -14.50 -2.03 -3.43
C ILE A 245 -14.94 -1.27 -2.17
N GLY A 246 -16.22 -1.42 -1.78
CA GLY A 246 -16.82 -0.67 -0.65
C GLY A 246 -16.12 -0.89 0.69
N SER A 247 -15.76 -2.14 1.02
CA SER A 247 -15.01 -2.45 2.23
C SER A 247 -13.62 -1.83 2.23
N THR A 248 -12.90 -1.89 1.10
CA THR A 248 -11.57 -1.25 0.95
C THR A 248 -11.66 0.28 1.04
N TRP A 249 -12.68 0.89 0.44
CA TRP A 249 -12.97 2.32 0.56
C TRP A 249 -13.19 2.73 2.02
N SER A 250 -13.94 1.92 2.78
CA SER A 250 -14.17 2.12 4.21
C SER A 250 -12.86 2.08 5.00
N LEU A 251 -11.97 1.12 4.68
CA LEU A 251 -10.63 1.05 5.25
C LEU A 251 -9.81 2.32 4.96
N ALA A 252 -9.84 2.82 3.72
CA ALA A 252 -9.15 4.05 3.34
C ALA A 252 -9.64 5.27 4.10
N LYS A 253 -10.95 5.41 4.29
CA LYS A 253 -11.57 6.51 5.06
C LYS A 253 -11.13 6.47 6.52
N MET A 254 -11.18 5.29 7.16
CA MET A 254 -10.67 5.10 8.53
C MET A 254 -9.16 5.39 8.59
N ASN A 255 -8.39 4.97 7.59
CA ASN A 255 -6.94 5.13 7.59
C ASN A 255 -6.51 6.60 7.52
N MET A 256 -7.10 7.36 6.59
CA MET A 256 -6.91 8.81 6.44
C MET A 256 -7.18 9.53 7.76
N PHE A 257 -8.29 9.17 8.40
CA PHE A 257 -8.69 9.73 9.66
C PHE A 257 -7.66 9.49 10.77
N LEU A 258 -7.22 8.23 10.95
CA LEU A 258 -6.28 7.84 12.00
C LEU A 258 -4.94 8.58 11.86
N HIS A 259 -4.55 8.91 10.63
CA HIS A 259 -3.34 9.67 10.31
C HIS A 259 -3.51 11.20 10.33
N GLY A 260 -4.69 11.71 10.73
CA GLY A 260 -4.90 13.15 10.80
C GLY A 260 -5.13 13.83 9.45
N GLU A 261 -5.51 13.08 8.41
CA GLU A 261 -5.72 13.59 7.05
C GLU A 261 -7.18 14.05 6.86
N ASP A 262 -7.47 15.29 7.26
CA ASP A 262 -8.82 15.84 7.13
C ASP A 262 -9.09 16.43 5.73
N ASN A 263 -8.06 16.93 5.04
CA ASN A 263 -8.17 17.56 3.71
C ASN A 263 -8.08 16.52 2.58
N HIS A 264 -9.09 15.66 2.51
CA HIS A 264 -9.14 14.53 1.58
C HIS A 264 -10.52 14.37 0.95
N LYS A 265 -10.56 13.79 -0.26
CA LYS A 265 -11.78 13.35 -0.95
C LYS A 265 -11.56 11.94 -1.51
N ILE A 266 -12.14 10.94 -0.84
CA ILE A 266 -11.99 9.53 -1.22
C ILE A 266 -13.35 8.99 -1.64
N GLU A 267 -13.53 8.75 -2.92
CA GLU A 267 -14.79 8.36 -3.54
C GLU A 267 -14.92 6.83 -3.66
N TRP A 268 -16.14 6.32 -3.48
CA TRP A 268 -16.44 4.91 -3.74
C TRP A 268 -17.07 4.70 -5.13
N GLY A 269 -16.33 4.04 -6.02
CA GLY A 269 -16.81 3.58 -7.33
C GLY A 269 -15.69 3.11 -8.27
N ASP A 270 -16.03 2.42 -9.35
CA ASP A 270 -15.08 2.01 -10.41
C ASP A 270 -14.59 3.24 -11.20
N THR A 271 -13.29 3.52 -11.15
CA THR A 271 -12.67 4.69 -11.81
C THR A 271 -12.76 4.66 -13.34
N LEU A 272 -12.69 3.47 -13.95
CA LEU A 272 -12.72 3.34 -15.39
C LEU A 272 -14.14 3.49 -15.93
N ARG A 273 -15.13 2.89 -15.26
CA ARG A 273 -16.54 2.96 -15.68
C ARG A 273 -17.29 4.19 -15.18
N ASN A 274 -16.95 4.65 -13.98
CA ASN A 274 -17.69 5.69 -13.28
C ASN A 274 -16.74 6.61 -12.51
N PRO A 275 -15.90 7.39 -13.21
CA PRO A 275 -14.99 8.33 -12.56
C PRO A 275 -15.78 9.36 -11.74
N LYS A 276 -15.47 9.44 -10.43
CA LYS A 276 -16.18 10.29 -9.45
C LYS A 276 -15.46 11.59 -9.13
N LEU A 277 -14.16 11.64 -9.37
CA LEU A 277 -13.33 12.82 -9.16
C LEU A 277 -13.53 13.84 -10.30
N LEU A 278 -14.69 14.48 -10.27
CA LEU A 278 -15.14 15.48 -11.23
C LEU A 278 -15.10 16.88 -10.62
N ASP A 279 -14.81 17.87 -11.46
CA ASP A 279 -14.94 19.28 -11.12
C ASP A 279 -16.42 19.72 -11.14
N GLN A 280 -16.65 20.99 -10.81
CA GLN A 280 -17.99 21.59 -10.79
C GLN A 280 -18.73 21.57 -12.13
N ASN A 281 -18.02 21.40 -13.26
CA ASN A 281 -18.59 21.31 -14.60
C ASN A 281 -18.81 19.86 -15.04
N GLY A 282 -18.58 18.89 -14.14
CA GLY A 282 -18.65 17.47 -14.47
C GLY A 282 -17.49 16.97 -15.33
N GLN A 283 -16.38 17.70 -15.42
CA GLN A 283 -15.17 17.26 -16.12
C GLN A 283 -14.20 16.58 -15.17
N LEU A 284 -13.30 15.71 -15.69
CA LEU A 284 -12.26 15.10 -14.87
C LEU A 284 -11.40 16.17 -14.19
N MET A 285 -11.31 16.12 -12.86
CA MET A 285 -10.40 16.96 -12.10
C MET A 285 -8.96 16.79 -12.59
N LYS A 286 -8.17 17.87 -12.48
CA LYS A 286 -6.76 17.89 -12.88
C LYS A 286 -5.85 18.05 -11.66
N PHE A 287 -4.87 17.16 -11.54
CA PHE A 287 -3.99 17.04 -10.38
C PHE A 287 -2.54 17.37 -10.72
N ASP A 288 -1.80 17.91 -9.75
CA ASP A 288 -0.35 18.13 -9.88
C ASP A 288 0.40 16.80 -9.91
N ILE A 289 -0.07 15.86 -9.09
CA ILE A 289 0.53 14.54 -8.93
C ILE A 289 -0.57 13.49 -9.03
N VAL A 290 -0.32 12.45 -9.83
CA VAL A 290 -1.17 11.25 -9.86
C VAL A 290 -0.30 10.03 -9.59
N THR A 291 -0.72 9.13 -8.72
CA THR A 291 0.00 7.89 -8.46
C THR A 291 -0.95 6.74 -8.27
N ALA A 292 -0.53 5.52 -8.55
CA ALA A 292 -1.36 4.34 -8.32
C ALA A 292 -0.52 3.07 -8.34
N ASN A 293 -1.03 2.06 -7.63
CA ASN A 293 -0.74 0.65 -7.85
C ASN A 293 -2.03 -0.05 -8.30
N PRO A 294 -2.46 0.13 -9.56
CA PRO A 294 -3.73 -0.40 -10.03
C PRO A 294 -3.71 -1.94 -10.08
N PRO A 295 -4.88 -2.61 -10.07
CA PRO A 295 -4.96 -4.05 -10.24
C PRO A 295 -4.27 -4.51 -11.53
N PHE A 296 -3.33 -5.45 -11.41
CA PHE A 296 -2.50 -5.90 -12.53
C PHE A 296 -3.32 -6.64 -13.58
N SER A 297 -3.27 -6.16 -14.82
CA SER A 297 -3.93 -6.78 -15.97
C SER A 297 -5.41 -7.09 -15.71
N LEU A 298 -6.12 -6.14 -15.08
CA LEU A 298 -7.55 -6.24 -14.79
C LEU A 298 -8.33 -6.70 -16.03
N ASP A 299 -8.96 -7.88 -15.92
CA ASP A 299 -9.88 -8.40 -16.93
C ASP A 299 -11.23 -7.70 -16.80
N LYS A 300 -11.95 -7.56 -17.92
CA LYS A 300 -13.25 -6.88 -17.97
C LYS A 300 -13.17 -5.53 -17.27
N TRP A 301 -12.25 -4.67 -17.68
CA TRP A 301 -12.01 -3.36 -17.04
C TRP A 301 -13.03 -2.28 -17.45
N GLY A 302 -13.96 -2.59 -18.34
CA GLY A 302 -14.93 -1.62 -18.90
C GLY A 302 -14.66 -1.26 -20.36
N HIS A 303 -14.00 -2.15 -21.11
CA HIS A 303 -13.64 -1.94 -22.51
C HIS A 303 -14.85 -1.58 -23.39
N GLU A 304 -16.01 -2.16 -23.14
CA GLU A 304 -17.25 -1.90 -23.88
C GLU A 304 -17.71 -0.43 -23.80
N GLU A 305 -17.40 0.25 -22.68
CA GLU A 305 -17.75 1.65 -22.45
C GLU A 305 -16.68 2.61 -22.99
N ALA A 306 -15.45 2.12 -23.18
CA ALA A 306 -14.29 2.93 -23.56
C ALA A 306 -14.39 3.57 -24.95
N GLU A 307 -15.11 2.94 -25.88
CA GLU A 307 -15.38 3.50 -27.22
C GLU A 307 -16.23 4.78 -27.16
N HIS A 308 -17.08 4.88 -26.15
CA HIS A 308 -18.02 5.99 -25.95
C HIS A 308 -17.63 6.86 -24.75
N ASP A 309 -16.35 6.82 -24.35
CA ASP A 309 -15.85 7.55 -23.20
C ASP A 309 -16.03 9.07 -23.38
N GLN A 310 -16.90 9.64 -22.55
CA GLN A 310 -17.26 11.07 -22.61
C GLN A 310 -16.10 11.99 -22.24
N PHE A 311 -15.08 11.46 -21.57
CA PHE A 311 -13.93 12.23 -21.08
C PHE A 311 -12.73 12.21 -22.06
N GLY A 312 -12.82 11.49 -23.18
CA GLY A 312 -11.75 11.41 -24.17
C GLY A 312 -10.46 10.73 -23.69
N ARG A 313 -10.53 9.89 -22.65
CA ARG A 313 -9.40 9.19 -22.01
C ARG A 313 -8.64 8.29 -22.97
N PHE A 314 -9.37 7.65 -23.88
CA PHE A 314 -8.83 6.61 -24.76
C PHE A 314 -8.48 7.10 -26.18
N LYS A 315 -8.30 8.41 -26.38
CA LYS A 315 -7.94 9.01 -27.68
C LYS A 315 -6.66 8.44 -28.32
N ARG A 316 -5.75 7.90 -27.51
CA ARG A 316 -4.51 7.25 -27.98
C ARG A 316 -4.74 5.82 -28.46
N GLY A 317 -5.85 5.21 -28.07
CA GLY A 317 -6.21 3.83 -28.38
C GLY A 317 -6.90 3.19 -27.18
N ILE A 318 -7.69 2.15 -27.46
CA ILE A 318 -8.41 1.40 -26.44
C ILE A 318 -7.62 0.13 -26.10
N PRO A 319 -7.25 -0.11 -24.83
CA PRO A 319 -6.56 -1.33 -24.41
C PRO A 319 -7.38 -2.61 -24.67
N PRO A 320 -6.74 -3.78 -24.76
CA PRO A 320 -7.44 -5.06 -24.90
C PRO A 320 -8.41 -5.33 -23.73
N LYS A 321 -9.51 -6.05 -24.00
CA LYS A 321 -10.54 -6.39 -23.00
C LYS A 321 -10.00 -7.03 -21.72
N SER A 322 -8.96 -7.84 -21.85
CA SER A 322 -8.33 -8.61 -20.77
C SER A 322 -7.09 -7.95 -20.15
N LYS A 323 -6.80 -6.70 -20.52
CA LYS A 323 -5.61 -5.95 -20.08
C LYS A 323 -5.97 -4.49 -19.77
N GLY A 324 -6.40 -4.23 -18.55
CA GLY A 324 -6.75 -2.89 -18.06
C GLY A 324 -5.56 -1.98 -17.71
N ASP A 325 -4.31 -2.43 -17.80
CA ASP A 325 -3.13 -1.67 -17.36
C ASP A 325 -3.04 -0.28 -18.02
N TYR A 326 -3.10 -0.22 -19.37
CA TYR A 326 -3.11 1.06 -20.09
C TYR A 326 -4.41 1.84 -19.93
N ALA A 327 -5.51 1.23 -19.46
CA ALA A 327 -6.74 1.97 -19.21
C ALA A 327 -6.56 2.91 -18.01
N PHE A 328 -5.95 2.42 -16.94
CA PHE A 328 -5.55 3.23 -15.80
C PHE A 328 -4.49 4.27 -16.18
N ILE A 329 -3.43 3.89 -16.91
CA ILE A 329 -2.39 4.84 -17.34
C ILE A 329 -3.00 6.00 -18.13
N LEU A 330 -3.88 5.71 -19.10
CA LEU A 330 -4.52 6.73 -19.90
C LEU A 330 -5.45 7.63 -19.07
N HIS A 331 -6.22 7.06 -18.14
CA HIS A 331 -7.01 7.84 -17.20
C HIS A 331 -6.12 8.79 -16.37
N MET A 332 -5.05 8.27 -15.77
CA MET A 332 -4.10 9.06 -14.97
C MET A 332 -3.52 10.22 -15.78
N ILE A 333 -3.06 9.96 -17.02
CA ILE A 333 -2.50 10.99 -17.92
C ILE A 333 -3.51 12.08 -18.23
N GLU A 334 -4.77 11.74 -18.50
CA GLU A 334 -5.80 12.74 -18.74
C GLU A 334 -6.19 13.50 -17.46
N THR A 335 -6.02 12.93 -16.26
CA THR A 335 -6.22 13.64 -14.98
C THR A 335 -5.02 14.49 -14.54
N LEU A 336 -3.90 14.49 -15.25
CA LEU A 336 -2.77 15.38 -14.93
C LEU A 336 -3.02 16.82 -15.37
N LYS A 337 -2.66 17.79 -14.53
CA LYS A 337 -2.60 19.21 -14.89
C LYS A 337 -1.74 19.41 -16.13
N PRO A 338 -2.22 20.18 -17.12
CA PRO A 338 -1.42 20.48 -18.31
C PRO A 338 -0.10 21.14 -17.94
N LYS A 339 0.99 20.78 -18.63
CA LYS A 339 2.33 21.37 -18.53
C LYS A 339 3.10 21.14 -17.22
N THR A 340 2.46 20.87 -16.09
CA THR A 340 3.15 20.72 -14.79
C THR A 340 2.95 19.35 -14.13
N GLY A 341 1.90 18.63 -14.53
CA GLY A 341 1.53 17.38 -13.89
C GLY A 341 2.56 16.26 -14.13
N ARG A 342 2.83 15.47 -13.09
CA ARG A 342 3.64 14.26 -13.15
C ARG A 342 2.96 13.09 -12.47
N MET A 343 3.27 11.87 -12.90
CA MET A 343 2.75 10.65 -12.31
C MET A 343 3.77 9.54 -12.24
N ALA A 344 3.57 8.64 -11.28
CA ALA A 344 4.31 7.39 -11.17
C ALA A 344 3.31 6.27 -10.91
N VAL A 345 3.35 5.23 -11.73
CA VAL A 345 2.40 4.12 -11.70
C VAL A 345 3.14 2.79 -11.69
N VAL A 346 2.72 1.89 -10.80
CA VAL A 346 3.20 0.51 -10.78
C VAL A 346 2.50 -0.29 -11.88
N VAL A 347 3.26 -1.05 -12.65
CA VAL A 347 2.74 -1.90 -13.73
C VAL A 347 3.41 -3.28 -13.72
N PRO A 348 2.72 -4.33 -14.19
CA PRO A 348 3.40 -5.58 -14.54
C PRO A 348 4.28 -5.37 -15.77
N HIS A 349 5.39 -6.11 -15.88
CA HIS A 349 6.31 -6.00 -17.03
C HIS A 349 5.65 -6.17 -18.40
N GLY A 350 4.54 -6.92 -18.48
CA GLY A 350 3.79 -7.05 -19.72
C GLY A 350 3.37 -5.69 -20.33
N ALA A 351 3.09 -4.66 -19.51
CA ALA A 351 2.75 -3.33 -20.01
C ALA A 351 3.91 -2.66 -20.77
N LEU A 352 5.15 -3.10 -20.53
CA LEU A 352 6.35 -2.57 -21.17
C LEU A 352 6.51 -3.07 -22.61
N PHE A 353 6.07 -4.29 -22.91
CA PHE A 353 6.43 -4.96 -24.17
C PHE A 353 5.27 -5.60 -24.94
N ARG A 354 4.06 -5.71 -24.37
CA ARG A 354 2.90 -6.22 -25.12
C ARG A 354 2.66 -5.36 -26.37
N GLY A 355 2.41 -6.04 -27.50
CA GLY A 355 2.25 -5.44 -28.82
C GLY A 355 0.82 -4.96 -29.10
N ALA A 356 0.42 -4.98 -30.37
CA ALA A 356 -0.93 -4.65 -30.84
C ALA A 356 -1.45 -3.30 -30.30
N ALA A 357 -2.62 -3.27 -29.67
CA ALA A 357 -3.24 -2.04 -29.18
C ALA A 357 -2.36 -1.33 -28.13
N GLU A 358 -1.78 -2.06 -27.18
CA GLU A 358 -0.91 -1.47 -26.14
C GLU A 358 0.39 -0.93 -26.74
N GLY A 359 0.95 -1.62 -27.75
CA GLY A 359 2.10 -1.11 -28.50
C GLY A 359 1.84 0.24 -29.17
N LYS A 360 0.67 0.41 -29.80
CA LYS A 360 0.26 1.68 -30.42
C LYS A 360 0.01 2.79 -29.40
N ILE A 361 -0.59 2.45 -28.27
CA ILE A 361 -0.80 3.42 -27.16
C ILE A 361 0.55 3.89 -26.63
N ARG A 362 1.45 2.95 -26.32
CA ARG A 362 2.79 3.21 -25.81
C ARG A 362 3.61 4.06 -26.76
N GLN A 363 3.59 3.74 -28.07
CA GLN A 363 4.20 4.55 -29.11
C GLN A 363 3.76 6.02 -29.02
N LYS A 364 2.45 6.28 -29.01
CA LYS A 364 1.93 7.66 -28.93
C LYS A 364 2.36 8.38 -27.64
N LEU A 365 2.35 7.69 -26.50
CA LEU A 365 2.78 8.28 -25.23
C LEU A 365 4.26 8.69 -25.25
N ILE A 366 5.10 7.91 -25.92
CA ILE A 366 6.53 8.20 -26.08
C ILE A 366 6.75 9.31 -27.09
N GLU A 367 6.05 9.28 -28.24
CA GLU A 367 6.15 10.31 -29.28
C GLU A 367 5.61 11.68 -28.81
N GLU A 368 4.63 11.70 -27.90
CA GLU A 368 4.16 12.91 -27.22
C GLU A 368 5.14 13.38 -26.12
N ASN A 369 6.29 12.72 -25.96
CA ASN A 369 7.33 12.99 -24.97
C ASN A 369 6.82 13.00 -23.51
N LEU A 370 5.88 12.12 -23.18
CA LEU A 370 5.29 12.05 -21.84
C LEU A 370 6.03 11.09 -20.91
N LEU A 371 6.57 9.99 -21.42
CA LEU A 371 7.28 8.99 -20.63
C LEU A 371 8.65 9.54 -20.24
N ASP A 372 8.93 9.58 -18.94
CA ASP A 372 10.17 10.11 -18.37
C ASP A 372 11.15 8.98 -18.02
N THR A 373 10.70 8.01 -17.23
CA THR A 373 11.56 6.97 -16.66
C THR A 373 10.82 5.62 -16.57
N VAL A 374 11.54 4.53 -16.82
CA VAL A 374 11.13 3.14 -16.57
C VAL A 374 12.05 2.54 -15.52
N ILE A 375 11.49 2.11 -14.38
CA ILE A 375 12.25 1.53 -13.27
C ILE A 375 11.80 0.08 -13.06
N GLY A 376 12.68 -0.88 -13.32
CA GLY A 376 12.45 -2.30 -13.04
C GLY A 376 12.63 -2.62 -11.57
N LEU A 377 11.60 -3.14 -10.93
CA LEU A 377 11.64 -3.51 -9.53
C LEU A 377 12.03 -4.99 -9.33
N PRO A 378 12.61 -5.35 -8.18
CA PRO A 378 12.80 -6.74 -7.77
C PRO A 378 11.53 -7.59 -7.84
N GLU A 379 11.71 -8.89 -8.10
CA GLU A 379 10.62 -9.87 -7.96
C GLU A 379 10.19 -10.02 -6.49
N LYS A 380 8.99 -10.58 -6.27
CA LYS A 380 8.47 -10.90 -4.93
C LYS A 380 8.42 -9.72 -3.93
N LEU A 381 8.33 -8.48 -4.40
CA LEU A 381 8.06 -7.33 -3.52
C LEU A 381 6.58 -7.23 -3.14
N PHE A 382 5.69 -7.52 -4.09
CA PHE A 382 4.25 -7.34 -3.92
C PHE A 382 3.63 -8.56 -3.23
N TYR A 383 2.64 -8.31 -2.38
CA TYR A 383 1.87 -9.36 -1.74
C TYR A 383 1.01 -10.09 -2.77
N GLY A 384 0.80 -11.40 -2.57
CA GLY A 384 -0.05 -12.21 -3.46
C GLY A 384 0.55 -12.59 -4.82
N THR A 385 1.65 -11.97 -5.27
CA THR A 385 2.30 -12.31 -6.54
C THR A 385 3.83 -12.30 -6.45
N GLY A 386 4.46 -13.28 -7.10
CA GLY A 386 5.92 -13.33 -7.21
C GLY A 386 6.47 -12.58 -8.42
N ILE A 387 5.61 -12.07 -9.31
CA ILE A 387 6.06 -11.48 -10.57
C ILE A 387 6.82 -10.17 -10.32
N PRO A 388 7.87 -9.88 -11.12
CA PRO A 388 8.49 -8.56 -11.10
C PRO A 388 7.53 -7.50 -11.65
N ALA A 389 7.65 -6.29 -11.10
CA ALA A 389 6.90 -5.12 -11.51
C ALA A 389 7.86 -4.04 -12.02
N ALA A 390 7.29 -2.96 -12.56
CA ALA A 390 8.03 -1.77 -12.91
C ALA A 390 7.25 -0.52 -12.48
N ILE A 391 7.97 0.58 -12.29
CA ILE A 391 7.38 1.92 -12.14
C ILE A 391 7.58 2.66 -13.46
N LEU A 392 6.48 3.16 -14.02
CA LEU A 392 6.52 4.12 -15.12
C LEU A 392 6.30 5.53 -14.58
N VAL A 393 7.24 6.42 -14.85
CA VAL A 393 7.15 7.85 -14.52
C VAL A 393 6.79 8.61 -15.78
N PHE A 394 5.72 9.41 -15.73
CA PHE A 394 5.35 10.34 -16.80
C PHE A 394 5.36 11.77 -16.30
N ASN A 395 5.79 12.71 -17.13
CA ASN A 395 5.93 14.11 -16.76
C ASN A 395 5.51 15.04 -17.90
N LYS A 396 4.47 15.84 -17.71
CA LYS A 396 4.00 16.83 -18.71
C LYS A 396 4.91 18.06 -18.81
N ALA A 397 5.86 18.22 -17.88
CA ALA A 397 6.88 19.27 -17.88
C ALA A 397 8.23 18.77 -18.42
N LYS A 398 8.30 17.54 -18.95
CA LYS A 398 9.54 16.93 -19.44
C LYS A 398 10.18 17.81 -20.53
N THR A 399 11.46 18.13 -20.35
CA THR A 399 12.21 19.05 -21.24
C THR A 399 13.16 18.36 -22.19
N ASP A 400 13.70 17.19 -21.82
CA ASP A 400 14.53 16.39 -22.72
C ASP A 400 13.68 15.34 -23.46
N GLU A 401 14.24 14.70 -24.48
CA GLU A 401 13.54 13.69 -25.30
C GLU A 401 13.89 12.24 -24.93
N ASN A 402 14.77 12.02 -23.94
CA ASN A 402 15.25 10.68 -23.61
C ASN A 402 14.36 10.01 -22.58
N VAL A 403 14.40 8.68 -22.51
CA VAL A 403 13.79 7.91 -21.43
C VAL A 403 14.91 7.28 -20.62
N LEU A 404 14.87 7.43 -19.30
CA LEU A 404 15.82 6.75 -18.43
C LEU A 404 15.27 5.37 -18.08
N PHE A 405 16.09 4.36 -18.29
CA PHE A 405 15.85 3.00 -17.81
C PHE A 405 16.72 2.78 -16.58
N ILE A 406 16.12 2.25 -15.51
CA ILE A 406 16.83 1.81 -14.30
C ILE A 406 16.43 0.36 -14.05
N ASP A 407 17.39 -0.56 -14.00
CA ASP A 407 17.17 -1.94 -13.62
C ASP A 407 17.62 -2.16 -12.18
N SER A 408 16.70 -2.00 -11.23
CA SER A 408 16.94 -2.30 -9.82
C SER A 408 16.45 -3.72 -9.46
N SER A 409 16.27 -4.62 -10.43
CA SER A 409 15.71 -5.97 -10.18
C SER A 409 16.57 -6.84 -9.26
N ARG A 410 17.88 -6.56 -9.19
CA ARG A 410 18.85 -7.24 -8.32
C ARG A 410 19.08 -6.54 -6.98
N ASP A 411 18.54 -5.33 -6.82
CA ASP A 411 18.70 -4.51 -5.62
C ASP A 411 17.59 -4.85 -4.61
N PHE A 412 17.74 -5.96 -3.90
CA PHE A 412 16.83 -6.30 -2.81
C PHE A 412 17.52 -7.04 -1.66
N LYS A 413 16.92 -6.96 -0.49
CA LYS A 413 17.18 -7.87 0.61
C LYS A 413 16.22 -9.05 0.53
N ALA A 414 16.75 -10.26 0.37
CA ALA A 414 15.95 -11.47 0.37
C ALA A 414 15.25 -11.64 1.73
N GLY A 415 13.91 -11.77 1.70
CA GLY A 415 13.13 -12.15 2.86
C GLY A 415 12.56 -13.56 2.71
N LYS A 416 11.83 -14.03 3.73
CA LYS A 416 11.31 -15.41 3.76
C LYS A 416 10.27 -15.67 2.66
N ASN A 417 9.29 -14.75 2.55
CA ASN A 417 8.17 -14.87 1.59
C ASN A 417 8.14 -13.72 0.58
N GLN A 418 8.75 -12.59 0.92
CA GLN A 418 8.83 -11.39 0.08
C GLN A 418 10.25 -10.84 0.14
N ASN A 419 10.70 -10.24 -0.96
CA ASN A 419 11.88 -9.40 -0.99
C ASN A 419 11.54 -8.03 -0.39
N LEU A 420 12.58 -7.29 0.01
CA LEU A 420 12.44 -5.95 0.58
C LEU A 420 13.41 -5.00 -0.12
N LEU A 421 13.00 -3.76 -0.33
CA LEU A 421 13.90 -2.67 -0.73
C LEU A 421 14.45 -2.01 0.54
N SER A 422 15.77 -2.01 0.70
CA SER A 422 16.41 -1.26 1.78
C SER A 422 16.40 0.25 1.49
N GLU A 423 16.59 1.06 2.53
CA GLU A 423 16.72 2.52 2.37
C GLU A 423 17.88 2.88 1.43
N GLU A 424 19.02 2.17 1.52
CA GLU A 424 20.16 2.34 0.61
C GLU A 424 19.77 2.08 -0.85
N GLN A 425 19.00 1.02 -1.12
CA GLN A 425 18.54 0.67 -2.47
C GLN A 425 17.58 1.72 -3.02
N ILE A 426 16.66 2.22 -2.18
CA ILE A 426 15.79 3.34 -2.55
C ILE A 426 16.62 4.58 -2.91
N GLN A 427 17.61 4.94 -2.08
CA GLN A 427 18.47 6.09 -2.35
C GLN A 427 19.27 5.93 -3.64
N ASN A 428 19.78 4.74 -3.95
CA ASN A 428 20.49 4.48 -5.21
C ASN A 428 19.60 4.72 -6.44
N ILE A 429 18.35 4.25 -6.40
CA ILE A 429 17.36 4.52 -7.46
C ILE A 429 17.09 6.02 -7.57
N LEU A 430 16.88 6.71 -6.45
CA LEU A 430 16.56 8.14 -6.41
C LEU A 430 17.71 9.01 -6.92
N ILE A 431 18.95 8.72 -6.55
CA ILE A 431 20.15 9.41 -7.03
C ILE A 431 20.27 9.23 -8.55
N THR A 432 20.12 7.99 -9.02
CA THR A 432 20.19 7.66 -10.45
C THR A 432 19.11 8.40 -11.25
N TYR A 433 17.88 8.43 -10.72
CA TYR A 433 16.75 9.16 -11.30
C TYR A 433 17.00 10.68 -11.35
N ARG A 434 17.30 11.31 -10.20
CA ARG A 434 17.45 12.76 -10.07
C ARG A 434 18.59 13.31 -10.94
N HIS A 435 19.68 12.56 -11.07
CA HIS A 435 20.86 12.97 -11.85
C HIS A 435 20.90 12.40 -13.27
N ARG A 436 19.93 11.56 -13.65
CA ARG A 436 19.85 10.85 -14.95
C ARG A 436 21.15 10.16 -15.32
N ILE A 437 21.73 9.45 -14.36
CA ILE A 437 23.05 8.78 -14.48
C ILE A 437 22.93 7.59 -15.43
N ASN A 438 23.88 7.48 -16.36
CA ASN A 438 24.16 6.22 -17.07
C ASN A 438 25.15 5.41 -16.23
N SER A 439 24.82 4.16 -15.94
CA SER A 439 25.63 3.28 -15.11
C SER A 439 25.62 1.88 -15.71
N ASP A 440 26.81 1.28 -15.82
CA ASP A 440 26.96 -0.05 -16.40
C ASP A 440 26.08 -1.07 -15.67
N LYS A 441 25.35 -1.87 -16.46
CA LYS A 441 24.39 -2.90 -15.98
C LYS A 441 23.28 -2.40 -15.04
N TYR A 442 23.11 -1.09 -14.86
CA TYR A 442 22.13 -0.54 -13.92
C TYR A 442 21.19 0.48 -14.55
N SER A 443 21.71 1.41 -15.34
CA SER A 443 20.88 2.46 -15.92
C SER A 443 21.37 2.94 -17.27
N HIS A 444 20.41 3.26 -18.14
CA HIS A 444 20.68 3.75 -19.49
C HIS A 444 19.66 4.80 -19.91
N ARG A 445 20.16 5.93 -20.39
CA ARG A 445 19.39 7.04 -20.92
C ARG A 445 19.23 6.85 -22.43
N ALA A 446 18.16 6.17 -22.80
CA ALA A 446 17.86 5.83 -24.18
C ALA A 446 17.31 7.04 -24.95
N SER A 447 17.80 7.24 -26.17
CA SER A 447 17.27 8.26 -27.06
C SER A 447 15.93 7.84 -27.65
N LEU A 448 15.12 8.82 -28.11
CA LEU A 448 13.88 8.51 -28.83
C LEU A 448 14.12 7.64 -30.07
N GLN A 449 15.25 7.83 -30.76
CA GLN A 449 15.60 7.00 -31.92
C GLN A 449 15.88 5.56 -31.51
N GLU A 450 16.65 5.35 -30.43
CA GLU A 450 16.93 4.01 -29.91
C GLU A 450 15.65 3.26 -29.49
N ILE A 451 14.67 3.99 -28.93
CA ILE A 451 13.36 3.43 -28.58
C ILE A 451 12.56 3.07 -29.83
N ARG A 452 12.64 3.88 -30.89
CA ARG A 452 12.03 3.57 -32.20
C ARG A 452 12.65 2.32 -32.83
N ASP A 453 13.98 2.22 -32.78
CA ASP A 453 14.72 1.07 -33.31
C ASP A 453 14.38 -0.23 -32.55
N ASN A 454 13.90 -0.11 -31.31
CA ASN A 454 13.35 -1.19 -30.49
C ASN A 454 11.82 -1.36 -30.63
N ASP A 455 11.19 -0.81 -31.67
CA ASP A 455 9.73 -0.89 -31.91
C ASP A 455 8.88 -0.39 -30.73
N TYR A 456 9.37 0.64 -30.04
CA TYR A 456 8.78 1.17 -28.82
C TYR A 456 8.64 0.13 -27.69
N ASN A 457 9.36 -0.98 -27.75
CA ASN A 457 9.38 -2.01 -26.71
C ASN A 457 10.19 -1.51 -25.51
N LEU A 458 9.57 -1.37 -24.34
CA LEU A 458 10.23 -0.87 -23.12
C LEU A 458 10.79 -2.00 -22.24
N ASN A 459 10.96 -3.21 -22.77
CA ASN A 459 11.56 -4.32 -22.03
C ASN A 459 12.98 -3.92 -21.59
N ILE A 460 13.20 -3.81 -20.28
CA ILE A 460 14.40 -3.20 -19.68
C ILE A 460 15.72 -3.80 -20.18
N PRO A 461 15.85 -5.13 -20.37
CA PRO A 461 17.08 -5.75 -20.90
C PRO A 461 17.48 -5.29 -22.32
N ARG A 462 16.61 -4.61 -23.06
CA ARG A 462 16.96 -4.00 -24.37
C ARG A 462 17.82 -2.74 -24.23
N TYR A 463 17.80 -2.12 -23.06
CA TYR A 463 18.43 -0.83 -22.77
C TYR A 463 19.51 -0.96 -21.70
N VAL A 464 19.27 -1.81 -20.70
CA VAL A 464 20.24 -2.11 -19.63
C VAL A 464 20.69 -3.55 -19.79
N ASN A 465 21.88 -3.75 -20.35
CA ASN A 465 22.43 -5.09 -20.49
C ASN A 465 22.98 -5.57 -19.15
N THR A 466 22.23 -6.40 -18.43
CA THR A 466 22.67 -6.99 -17.16
C THR A 466 23.42 -8.31 -17.33
N PHE A 467 23.72 -8.73 -18.57
CA PHE A 467 24.43 -9.98 -18.80
C PHE A 467 25.84 -9.91 -18.21
N GLU A 468 26.19 -10.95 -17.45
CA GLU A 468 27.56 -11.18 -17.01
C GLU A 468 28.11 -12.28 -17.90
N GLU A 469 29.16 -11.98 -18.66
CA GLU A 469 29.92 -13.03 -19.34
C GLU A 469 30.47 -13.96 -18.26
N GLU A 470 30.05 -15.24 -18.31
CA GLU A 470 30.66 -16.26 -17.47
C GLU A 470 32.16 -16.28 -17.75
N ALA A 471 32.99 -16.18 -16.71
CA ALA A 471 34.43 -16.26 -16.86
C ALA A 471 34.79 -17.54 -17.62
N GLU A 472 35.61 -17.42 -18.66
CA GLU A 472 36.07 -18.60 -19.41
C GLU A 472 36.70 -19.60 -18.43
N ILE A 473 36.12 -20.80 -18.37
CA ILE A 473 36.64 -21.87 -17.54
C ILE A 473 37.98 -22.30 -18.14
N ASP A 474 39.08 -22.09 -17.40
CA ASP A 474 40.36 -22.67 -17.77
C ASP A 474 40.30 -24.20 -17.61
N LEU A 475 39.97 -24.87 -18.71
CA LEU A 475 39.86 -26.33 -18.77
C LEU A 475 41.17 -27.04 -18.39
N LEU A 476 42.32 -26.40 -18.56
CA LEU A 476 43.61 -26.97 -18.15
C LEU A 476 43.78 -26.88 -16.63
N ALA A 477 43.40 -25.77 -16.02
CA ALA A 477 43.40 -25.62 -14.56
C ALA A 477 42.43 -26.60 -13.89
N VAL A 478 41.19 -26.70 -14.39
CA VAL A 478 40.19 -27.66 -13.87
C VAL A 478 40.66 -29.11 -14.03
N ARG A 479 41.33 -29.43 -15.14
CA ARG A 479 41.91 -30.76 -15.34
C ARG A 479 43.06 -31.04 -14.36
N ALA A 480 43.93 -30.07 -14.11
CA ALA A 480 45.02 -30.19 -13.15
C ALA A 480 44.49 -30.38 -11.72
N GLU A 481 43.49 -29.59 -11.32
CA GLU A 481 42.81 -29.72 -10.03
C GLU A 481 42.15 -31.10 -9.87
N ARG A 482 41.47 -31.60 -10.92
CA ARG A 482 40.88 -32.94 -10.91
C ARG A 482 41.92 -34.04 -10.69
N GLU A 483 43.09 -33.96 -11.33
CA GLU A 483 44.15 -34.95 -11.13
C GLU A 483 44.75 -34.84 -9.72
N GLN A 484 44.96 -33.63 -9.19
CA GLN A 484 45.37 -33.45 -7.78
C GLN A 484 44.35 -34.03 -6.78
N LEU A 485 43.05 -33.84 -7.03
CA LEU A 485 41.99 -34.38 -6.19
C LEU A 485 41.94 -35.92 -6.25
N LYS A 486 42.21 -36.53 -7.40
CA LYS A 486 42.35 -37.98 -7.52
C LYS A 486 43.54 -38.52 -6.73
N ASP A 487 44.70 -37.87 -6.84
CA ASP A 487 45.89 -38.27 -6.08
C ASP A 487 45.64 -38.17 -4.58
N LYS A 488 44.98 -37.09 -4.14
CA LYS A 488 44.60 -36.89 -2.74
C LYS A 488 43.58 -37.91 -2.27
N LEU A 489 42.60 -38.27 -3.11
CA LEU A 489 41.64 -39.32 -2.80
C LEU A 489 42.35 -40.68 -2.63
N ALA A 490 43.25 -41.03 -3.54
CA ALA A 490 44.02 -42.27 -3.46
C ALA A 490 44.89 -42.32 -2.19
N GLN A 491 45.48 -41.20 -1.79
CA GLN A 491 46.22 -41.09 -0.52
C GLN A 491 45.30 -41.32 0.69
N LEU A 492 44.13 -40.67 0.72
CA LEU A 492 43.16 -40.86 1.79
C LEU A 492 42.63 -42.29 1.86
N GLU A 493 42.42 -42.95 0.72
CA GLU A 493 42.04 -44.37 0.66
C GLU A 493 43.12 -45.26 1.26
N MET A 494 44.41 -45.01 0.95
CA MET A 494 45.52 -45.74 1.56
C MET A 494 45.62 -45.53 3.07
N GLU A 495 45.45 -44.29 3.55
CA GLU A 495 45.42 -43.98 4.99
C GLU A 495 44.24 -44.69 5.69
N MET A 496 43.06 -44.63 5.07
CA MET A 496 41.86 -45.29 5.56
C MET A 496 42.03 -46.81 5.63
N ASP A 497 42.59 -47.44 4.61
CA ASP A 497 42.91 -48.88 4.61
C ASP A 497 43.91 -49.25 5.71
N GLY A 498 44.89 -48.36 5.98
CA GLY A 498 45.81 -48.49 7.11
C GLY A 498 45.07 -48.52 8.45
N TYR A 499 44.19 -47.54 8.69
CA TYR A 499 43.38 -47.49 9.91
C TYR A 499 42.43 -48.69 10.03
N LEU A 500 41.81 -49.13 8.93
CA LEU A 500 40.94 -50.30 8.92
C LEU A 500 41.68 -51.59 9.28
N LYS A 501 42.93 -51.74 8.84
CA LYS A 501 43.81 -52.86 9.26
C LYS A 501 44.13 -52.80 10.75
N GLU A 502 44.49 -51.63 11.28
CA GLU A 502 44.76 -51.46 12.72
C GLU A 502 43.54 -51.81 13.59
N LEU A 503 42.33 -51.53 13.09
CA LEU A 503 41.06 -51.82 13.77
C LEU A 503 40.55 -53.26 13.57
N GLY A 504 41.27 -54.10 12.83
CA GLY A 504 40.91 -55.51 12.61
C GLY A 504 39.89 -55.77 11.51
N TYR A 505 39.66 -54.80 10.61
CA TYR A 505 38.72 -54.90 9.47
C TYR A 505 39.41 -55.11 8.11
N GLY A 506 40.73 -55.36 8.09
CA GLY A 506 41.45 -55.62 6.84
C GLY A 506 41.17 -57.03 6.31
N ALA A 507 40.49 -57.12 5.16
CA ALA A 507 40.38 -58.34 4.35
C ALA A 507 41.61 -58.50 3.44
#